data_AF-A0A7C4V5V1-F1
#
_entry.id   AF-A0A7C4V5V1-F1
#
_cell.length_a   1.000
_cell.length_b   1.000
_cell.length_c   1.000
_cell.angle_alpha   90.00
_cell.angle_beta   90.00
_cell.angle_gamma   90.00
#
_symmetry.space_group_name_H-M   'P 1'
#
loop_
_entity.id
_entity.type
_entity.pdbx_description
1 polymer ?
#
loop_
_entity_poly.entity_id
_entity_poly.type
_entity_poly.pdbx_seq_one_letter_code
_entity_poly.pdbx_strand_id
1 'polypeptide(L)'
;MRSIATQLEALGHSTQLPIELSGIDYTQRTVEAQIHNVVAHNVIRKHHEKIKSSDAVLIVNFAKNNVENYIGANSFLEMGFAYVERKKVFVLHS
;
A
#
# COMPACT_ATOMS: atom_id res chain seq x y z
N MET A 1 -9.81 4.66 2.07
CA MET A 1 -8.47 4.58 2.69
C MET A 1 -8.20 5.76 3.64
N ARG A 2 -8.32 7.02 3.19
CA ARG A 2 -8.10 8.19 4.07
C ARG A 2 -9.06 8.25 5.28
N SER A 3 -10.33 7.89 5.11
CA SER A 3 -11.28 7.79 6.22
C SER A 3 -10.84 6.80 7.31
N ILE A 4 -10.29 5.64 6.93
CA ILE A 4 -9.75 4.65 7.87
C ILE A 4 -8.51 5.19 8.58
N ALA A 5 -7.62 5.88 7.86
CA ALA A 5 -6.45 6.50 8.47
C ALA A 5 -6.87 7.52 9.56
N THR A 6 -7.84 8.37 9.28
CA THR A 6 -8.39 9.32 10.26
C THR A 6 -9.01 8.61 11.47
N GLN A 7 -9.67 7.46 11.28
CA GLN A 7 -10.19 6.68 12.41
C GLN A 7 -9.06 6.11 13.27
N LEU A 8 -8.00 5.57 12.66
CA LEU A 8 -6.82 5.08 13.39
C LEU A 8 -6.11 6.22 14.15
N GLU A 9 -6.00 7.39 13.54
CA GLU A 9 -5.44 8.59 14.16
C GLU A 9 -6.26 9.06 15.36
N ALA A 10 -7.59 9.03 15.25
CA ALA A 10 -8.49 9.34 16.37
C ALA A 10 -8.36 8.33 17.53
N LEU A 11 -7.93 7.10 17.25
CA LEU A 11 -7.60 6.08 18.25
C LEU A 11 -6.18 6.20 18.82
N GLY A 12 -5.40 7.20 18.38
CA GLY A 12 -4.05 7.49 18.88
C GLY A 12 -2.92 6.82 18.10
N HIS A 13 -3.19 6.26 16.91
CA HIS A 13 -2.15 5.68 16.06
C HIS A 13 -1.58 6.69 15.07
N SER A 14 -0.28 6.58 14.78
CA SER A 14 0.33 7.27 13.63
C SER A 14 0.14 6.42 12.37
N THR A 15 -0.23 7.04 11.24
CA THR A 15 -0.47 6.32 9.99
C THR A 15 0.50 6.74 8.87
N GLN A 16 0.85 5.78 8.00
CA GLN A 16 1.60 6.03 6.78
C GLN A 16 0.79 5.50 5.59
N LEU A 17 0.35 6.41 4.71
CA LEU A 17 -0.40 6.06 3.51
C LEU A 17 0.53 5.69 2.33
N PRO A 18 0.04 4.93 1.32
CA PRO A 18 0.74 4.70 0.06
C PRO A 18 1.27 5.98 -0.58
N ILE A 19 2.37 5.89 -1.33
CA ILE A 19 2.93 7.04 -2.02
C ILE A 19 2.08 7.36 -3.26
N GLU A 20 1.56 8.57 -3.32
CA GLU A 20 1.03 9.15 -4.54
C GLU A 20 2.16 9.85 -5.28
N LEU A 21 2.48 9.39 -6.50
CA LEU A 21 3.46 10.06 -7.35
C LEU A 21 2.77 11.22 -8.07
N SER A 22 3.09 12.44 -7.66
CA SER A 22 2.60 13.68 -8.27
C SER A 22 3.16 13.85 -9.69
N GLY A 23 2.33 14.22 -10.65
CA GLY A 23 2.75 14.50 -12.03
C GLY A 23 2.89 13.28 -12.93
N ILE A 24 2.50 12.09 -12.45
CA ILE A 24 2.40 10.91 -13.31
C ILE A 24 1.00 10.84 -13.93
N ASP A 25 0.96 10.87 -15.25
CA ASP A 25 -0.25 10.61 -16.00
C ASP A 25 -0.55 9.10 -16.00
N TYR A 26 -1.37 8.66 -15.05
CA TYR A 26 -1.83 7.27 -14.94
C TYR A 26 -2.75 6.84 -16.10
N THR A 27 -3.10 7.74 -17.02
CA THR A 27 -3.86 7.40 -18.24
C THR A 27 -2.97 6.79 -19.32
N GLN A 28 -1.66 7.07 -19.31
CA GLN A 28 -0.68 6.37 -20.15
C GLN A 28 -0.26 5.05 -19.47
N ARG A 29 -0.90 3.97 -19.90
CA ARG A 29 -0.78 2.63 -19.29
C ARG A 29 0.18 1.70 -20.03
N THR A 30 1.25 2.21 -20.64
CA THR A 30 2.28 1.29 -21.14
C THR A 30 3.01 0.68 -19.96
N VAL A 31 3.31 -0.61 -20.05
CA VAL A 31 4.05 -1.32 -19.00
C VAL A 31 5.43 -0.70 -18.82
N GLU A 32 6.10 -0.26 -19.90
CA GLU A 32 7.39 0.42 -19.77
C GLU A 32 7.31 1.71 -18.96
N ALA A 33 6.31 2.57 -19.18
CA ALA A 33 6.17 3.81 -18.43
C ALA A 33 5.93 3.54 -16.94
N GLN A 34 5.13 2.53 -16.61
CA GLN A 34 4.89 2.12 -15.23
C GLN A 34 6.16 1.59 -14.56
N ILE A 35 6.91 0.72 -15.23
CA ILE A 35 8.18 0.20 -14.73
C ILE A 35 9.19 1.33 -14.55
N HIS A 36 9.33 2.19 -15.55
CA HIS A 36 10.21 3.35 -15.49
C HIS A 36 9.91 4.21 -14.25
N ASN A 37 8.64 4.52 -14.01
CA ASN A 37 8.23 5.33 -12.87
C ASN A 37 8.51 4.65 -11.52
N VAL A 38 8.25 3.34 -11.41
CA VAL A 38 8.54 2.55 -10.21
C VAL A 38 10.04 2.56 -9.89
N VAL A 39 10.88 2.37 -10.91
CA VAL A 39 12.34 2.34 -10.78
C VAL A 39 12.90 3.74 -10.51
N ALA A 40 12.58 4.72 -11.34
CA ALA A 40 13.09 6.09 -11.24
C ALA A 40 12.76 6.73 -9.88
N HIS A 41 11.58 6.46 -9.33
CA HIS A 41 11.16 7.02 -8.05
C HIS A 41 11.43 6.11 -6.85
N ASN A 42 12.07 4.96 -7.05
CA ASN A 42 12.37 3.96 -6.02
C ASN A 42 11.13 3.57 -5.20
N VAL A 43 9.98 3.42 -5.87
CA VAL A 43 8.66 3.30 -5.20
C VAL A 43 8.64 2.09 -4.26
N ILE A 44 9.07 0.93 -4.73
CA ILE A 44 9.10 -0.31 -3.93
C ILE A 44 9.95 -0.12 -2.67
N ARG A 45 11.14 0.49 -2.79
CA ARG A 45 12.03 0.73 -1.65
C ARG A 45 11.40 1.68 -0.64
N LYS A 46 10.79 2.77 -1.10
CA LYS A 46 10.14 3.73 -0.20
C LYS A 46 8.94 3.11 0.53
N HIS A 47 8.17 2.23 -0.12
CA HIS A 47 7.11 1.48 0.53
C HIS A 47 7.66 0.49 1.56
N HIS A 48 8.72 -0.25 1.22
CA HIS A 48 9.39 -1.16 2.16
C HIS A 48 9.93 -0.42 3.39
N GLU A 49 10.56 0.75 3.23
CA GLU A 49 11.03 1.54 4.37
C GLU A 49 9.87 1.99 5.29
N LYS A 50 8.70 2.36 4.74
CA LYS A 50 7.50 2.66 5.55
C LYS A 50 7.05 1.44 6.37
N ILE A 51 7.02 0.27 5.74
CA ILE A 51 6.66 -0.99 6.42
C ILE A 51 7.66 -1.29 7.54
N LYS A 52 8.96 -1.13 7.25
CA LYS A 52 10.04 -1.37 8.20
C LYS A 52 9.98 -0.41 9.40
N SER A 53 9.63 0.86 9.17
CA SER A 53 9.45 1.86 10.24
C SER A 53 8.15 1.73 11.02
N SER A 54 7.21 0.89 10.56
CA SER A 54 5.91 0.70 11.21
C SER A 54 5.90 -0.50 12.17
N ASP A 55 4.98 -0.49 13.14
CA ASP A 55 4.75 -1.64 14.04
C ASP A 55 3.86 -2.73 13.41
N ALA A 56 2.97 -2.31 12.52
CA ALA A 56 2.00 -3.17 11.85
C ALA A 56 1.63 -2.61 10.46
N VAL A 57 1.08 -3.48 9.61
CA VAL A 57 0.45 -3.10 8.34
C VAL A 57 -1.03 -3.46 8.39
N LEU A 58 -1.87 -2.55 7.88
CA LEU A 58 -3.30 -2.79 7.68
C LEU A 58 -3.60 -2.80 6.19
N ILE A 59 -4.03 -3.95 5.68
CA ILE A 59 -4.49 -4.13 4.31
C ILE A 59 -5.99 -3.91 4.26
N VAL A 60 -6.41 -2.91 3.51
CA VAL A 60 -7.83 -2.58 3.32
C VAL A 60 -8.32 -3.22 2.02
N ASN A 61 -8.95 -4.39 2.11
CA ASN A 61 -9.33 -5.23 0.95
C ASN A 61 -10.82 -5.08 0.59
N PHE A 62 -11.22 -3.86 0.21
CA PHE A 62 -12.56 -3.63 -0.34
C PHE A 62 -12.77 -4.32 -1.69
N ALA A 63 -14.01 -4.66 -2.00
CA ALA A 63 -14.39 -5.25 -3.28
C ALA A 63 -13.86 -4.42 -4.46
N LYS A 64 -13.27 -5.10 -5.44
CA LYS A 64 -12.75 -4.47 -6.66
C LYS A 64 -13.24 -5.23 -7.87
N ASN A 65 -13.86 -4.54 -8.83
CA ASN A 65 -14.39 -5.16 -10.05
C ASN A 65 -15.32 -6.36 -9.78
N ASN A 66 -16.19 -6.26 -8.77
CA ASN A 66 -17.07 -7.34 -8.29
C ASN A 66 -16.35 -8.58 -7.72
N VAL A 67 -15.05 -8.47 -7.44
CA VAL A 67 -14.30 -9.51 -6.72
C VAL A 67 -14.24 -9.11 -5.26
N GLU A 68 -15.02 -9.82 -4.46
CA GLU A 68 -14.96 -9.74 -2.99
C GLU A 68 -13.59 -10.22 -2.49
N ASN A 69 -13.14 -9.65 -1.38
CA ASN A 69 -11.89 -10.03 -0.73
C ASN A 69 -10.63 -9.92 -1.61
N TYR A 70 -10.67 -9.11 -2.68
CA TYR A 70 -9.56 -9.02 -3.63
C TYR A 70 -8.28 -8.45 -2.98
N ILE A 71 -7.21 -9.23 -2.98
CA ILE A 71 -5.86 -8.78 -2.65
C ILE A 71 -5.10 -8.55 -3.96
N GLY A 72 -4.74 -7.29 -4.23
CA GLY A 72 -3.95 -6.95 -5.40
C GLY A 72 -2.49 -7.35 -5.29
N ALA A 73 -1.81 -7.55 -6.43
CA ALA A 73 -0.40 -7.95 -6.48
C ALA A 73 0.53 -7.03 -5.65
N ASN A 74 0.31 -5.72 -5.67
CA ASN A 74 1.09 -4.78 -4.87
C ASN A 74 0.87 -4.99 -3.36
N SER A 75 -0.38 -5.13 -2.93
CA SER A 75 -0.71 -5.37 -1.53
C SER A 75 -0.17 -6.72 -1.05
N PHE A 76 -0.22 -7.75 -1.90
CA PHE A 76 0.38 -9.05 -1.60
C PHE A 76 1.90 -8.95 -1.41
N LEU A 77 2.59 -8.18 -2.27
CA LEU A 77 4.03 -7.94 -2.12
C LEU A 77 4.35 -7.20 -0.81
N GLU A 78 3.57 -6.18 -0.46
CA GLU A 78 3.71 -5.44 0.80
C GLU A 78 3.47 -6.33 2.03
N MET A 79 2.49 -7.23 1.99
CA MET A 79 2.27 -8.25 3.02
C MET A 79 3.49 -9.17 3.16
N GLY A 80 4.10 -9.56 2.04
CA GLY A 80 5.34 -10.34 2.02
C GLY A 80 6.49 -9.63 2.72
N PHE A 81 6.70 -8.33 2.41
CA PHE A 81 7.71 -7.52 3.09
C PHE A 81 7.42 -7.39 4.60
N ALA A 82 6.17 -7.15 4.98
CA ALA A 82 5.77 -7.08 6.38
C ALA A 82 6.07 -8.38 7.13
N TYR A 83 5.80 -9.54 6.50
CA TYR A 83 6.13 -10.84 7.08
C TYR A 83 7.63 -11.04 7.30
N VAL A 84 8.46 -10.71 6.30
CA VAL A 84 9.93 -10.79 6.39
C VAL A 84 10.46 -9.89 7.50
N GLU A 85 9.91 -8.69 7.65
CA GLU A 85 10.25 -7.71 8.70
C GLU A 85 9.58 -8.02 10.06
N ARG A 86 8.89 -9.17 10.19
CA ARG A 86 8.18 -9.63 11.40
C ARG A 86 7.15 -8.62 11.93
N LYS A 87 6.51 -7.89 11.03
CA LYS A 87 5.44 -6.94 11.36
C LYS A 87 4.12 -7.66 11.53
N LYS A 88 3.23 -7.11 12.36
CA LYS A 88 1.85 -7.60 12.45
C LYS A 88 1.12 -7.24 11.16
N VAL A 89 0.42 -8.20 10.57
CA VAL A 89 -0.37 -8.00 9.35
C VAL A 89 -1.84 -8.13 9.72
N PHE A 90 -2.60 -7.06 9.50
CA PHE A 90 -4.05 -7.03 9.65
C PHE A 90 -4.71 -6.89 8.29
N VAL A 91 -5.87 -7.52 8.12
CA VAL A 91 -6.70 -7.39 6.92
C VAL A 91 -8.07 -6.91 7.37
N LEU A 92 -8.50 -5.76 6.85
CA LEU A 92 -9.83 -5.21 7.08
C LEU A 92 -10.69 -5.47 5.85
N HIS A 93 -11.64 -6.37 6.02
CA HIS A 93 -12.68 -6.70 5.06
C HIS A 93 -13.98 -5.93 5.37
N SER A 94 -14.80 -5.74 4.34
CA SER A 94 -16.18 -5.25 4.42
C SER A 94 -17.12 -6.26 3.79
#